data_AF-H2XX41-F1
#
_entry.id   AF-H2XX41-F1
#
_cell.length_a   1.000
_cell.length_b   1.000
_cell.length_c   1.000
_cell.angle_alpha   90.00
_cell.angle_beta   90.00
_cell.angle_gamma   90.00
#
_symmetry.space_group_name_H-M   'P 1'
#
loop_
_entity.id
_entity.type
_entity.pdbx_description
1 polymer ?
#
loop_
_entity_poly.entity_id
_entity_poly.type
_entity_poly.pdbx_seq_one_letter_code
_entity_poly.pdbx_strand_id
1 'polypeptide(L)'
;MATYNKNILEQKSTELLTIMQYGTDFRAYEAPLPRKPNHLWALLHEESPQNNYLLCNKESLELFNFSATFKRNSDFPLTTQHFVSSEHLTSRKPISVMEKNKLRKQGLAPIVYLQSHCDVPSDRDRYVYHLMGNISIDSYGACLNNKDFPNADLVDTSQMNSEKLLDMLAKYKFHIAFENAICDDYITEKLTRPLHVGSIPIYRGSPS
;
A
#
# COMPACT_ATOMS: atom_id res chain seq x y z
N MET A 1 -5.50 -9.14 7.53
CA MET A 1 -6.19 -9.96 8.57
C MET A 1 -6.72 -11.23 7.93
N ALA A 2 -6.80 -12.38 8.60
CA ALA A 2 -7.27 -13.62 7.93
C ALA A 2 -8.34 -14.36 8.71
N THR A 3 -9.25 -14.98 7.96
CA THR A 3 -10.24 -15.95 8.42
C THR A 3 -9.55 -17.28 8.75
N TYR A 4 -9.92 -17.91 9.86
CA TYR A 4 -9.30 -19.16 10.33
C TYR A 4 -10.19 -20.41 10.13
N ASN A 5 -11.43 -20.24 9.65
CA ASN A 5 -12.38 -21.33 9.51
C ASN A 5 -12.52 -21.78 8.04
N LYS A 6 -11.93 -22.93 7.71
CA LYS A 6 -11.76 -23.43 6.33
C LYS A 6 -12.75 -24.55 5.92
N ASN A 7 -13.78 -24.83 6.71
CA ASN A 7 -14.55 -26.08 6.63
C ASN A 7 -15.87 -26.02 5.81
N ILE A 8 -16.03 -25.10 4.85
CA ILE A 8 -17.36 -24.85 4.23
C ILE A 8 -17.53 -25.45 2.83
N LEU A 9 -16.48 -26.05 2.25
CA LEU A 9 -16.52 -26.58 0.88
C LEU A 9 -17.34 -27.88 0.69
N GLU A 10 -17.97 -28.41 1.74
CA GLU A 10 -18.75 -29.67 1.68
C GLU A 10 -20.28 -29.47 1.60
N GLN A 11 -20.79 -28.23 1.56
CA GLN A 11 -22.23 -28.01 1.43
C GLN A 11 -22.72 -28.09 -0.02
N LYS A 12 -23.19 -29.28 -0.41
CA LYS A 12 -24.04 -29.49 -1.59
C LYS A 12 -25.45 -28.91 -1.35
N SER A 13 -25.57 -27.59 -1.29
CA SER A 13 -26.86 -26.90 -1.34
C SER A 13 -27.07 -26.36 -2.76
N THR A 14 -28.26 -26.55 -3.32
CA THR A 14 -28.58 -26.22 -4.72
C THR A 14 -28.67 -24.72 -4.99
N GLU A 15 -28.66 -23.85 -3.96
CA GLU A 15 -28.70 -22.39 -4.10
C GLU A 15 -27.87 -21.71 -2.98
N LEU A 16 -26.54 -21.63 -3.19
CA LEU A 16 -25.64 -20.82 -2.37
C LEU A 16 -25.69 -19.36 -2.85
N LEU A 17 -25.90 -18.42 -1.92
CA LEU A 17 -25.76 -16.99 -2.18
C LEU A 17 -24.47 -16.50 -1.53
N THR A 18 -23.52 -16.05 -2.35
CA THR A 18 -22.28 -15.43 -1.86
C THR A 18 -22.42 -13.91 -1.87
N ILE A 19 -22.21 -13.29 -0.71
CA ILE A 19 -22.18 -11.86 -0.51
C ILE A 19 -20.72 -11.46 -0.28
N MET A 20 -20.13 -10.79 -1.27
CA MET A 20 -18.78 -10.23 -1.14
C MET A 20 -18.87 -8.81 -0.60
N GLN A 21 -18.10 -8.53 0.44
CA GLN A 21 -18.04 -7.22 1.09
C GLN A 21 -16.65 -6.64 0.91
N TYR A 22 -16.61 -5.40 0.43
CA TYR A 22 -15.38 -4.64 0.35
C TYR A 22 -15.09 -4.03 1.71
N GLY A 23 -13.96 -4.40 2.31
CA GLY A 23 -13.68 -4.13 3.72
C GLY A 23 -13.54 -2.65 4.05
N THR A 24 -13.10 -1.82 3.11
CA THR A 24 -13.06 -0.35 3.27
C THR A 24 -14.45 0.25 3.51
N ASP A 25 -15.42 -0.23 2.73
CA ASP A 25 -16.80 0.28 2.77
C ASP A 25 -17.66 -0.51 3.76
N PHE A 26 -17.15 -1.61 4.31
CA PHE A 26 -17.91 -2.43 5.24
C PHE A 26 -18.28 -1.66 6.51
N ARG A 27 -19.57 -1.67 6.82
CA ARG A 27 -20.15 -1.16 8.06
C ARG A 27 -20.91 -2.28 8.73
N ALA A 28 -20.60 -2.57 10.00
CA ALA A 28 -21.22 -3.67 10.74
C ALA A 28 -22.76 -3.54 10.82
N TYR A 29 -23.28 -2.31 10.87
CA TYR A 29 -24.72 -2.03 10.91
C TYR A 29 -25.43 -2.17 9.55
N GLU A 30 -24.69 -2.24 8.44
CA GLU A 30 -25.23 -2.48 7.08
C GLU A 30 -25.17 -3.96 6.70
N ALA A 31 -24.65 -4.81 7.60
CA ALA A 31 -24.53 -6.22 7.35
C ALA A 31 -25.94 -6.86 7.16
N PRO A 32 -26.12 -7.74 6.16
CA PRO A 32 -27.44 -8.31 5.83
C PRO A 32 -27.85 -9.34 6.89
N LEU A 33 -28.46 -8.85 7.97
CA LEU A 33 -28.94 -9.61 9.12
C LEU A 33 -30.47 -9.79 9.07
N PRO A 34 -31.02 -10.93 9.52
CA PRO A 34 -30.30 -12.08 10.06
C PRO A 34 -29.62 -12.90 8.96
N ARG A 35 -28.41 -13.39 9.25
CA ARG A 35 -27.65 -14.23 8.32
C ARG A 35 -28.33 -15.59 8.15
N LYS A 36 -28.70 -15.94 6.92
CA LYS A 36 -29.27 -17.26 6.61
C LYS A 36 -28.17 -18.32 6.49
N PRO A 37 -28.45 -19.61 6.79
CA PRO A 37 -27.45 -20.68 6.70
C PRO A 37 -26.82 -20.88 5.32
N ASN A 38 -27.51 -20.51 4.24
CA ASN A 38 -27.02 -20.60 2.86
C ASN A 38 -26.31 -19.33 2.36
N HIS A 39 -26.14 -18.30 3.21
CA HIS A 39 -25.39 -17.10 2.87
C HIS A 39 -23.91 -17.28 3.19
N LEU A 40 -23.08 -17.30 2.15
CA LEU A 40 -21.63 -17.23 2.27
C LEU A 40 -21.19 -15.77 2.28
N TRP A 41 -20.38 -15.37 3.26
CA TRP A 41 -19.83 -14.02 3.35
C TRP A 41 -18.35 -14.08 2.99
N ALA A 42 -17.94 -13.28 2.01
CA ALA A 42 -16.55 -13.15 1.60
C ALA A 42 -16.06 -11.72 1.85
N LEU A 43 -14.86 -11.59 2.43
CA LEU A 43 -14.20 -10.32 2.65
C LEU A 43 -13.14 -10.08 1.59
N LEU A 44 -13.19 -8.93 0.92
CA LEU A 44 -12.08 -8.39 0.14
C LEU A 44 -11.54 -7.14 0.87
N HIS A 45 -10.32 -7.18 1.38
CA HIS A 45 -9.73 -6.05 2.10
C HIS A 45 -8.21 -6.01 2.01
N GLU A 46 -7.73 -5.13 1.14
CA GLU A 46 -6.34 -4.90 0.80
C GLU A 46 -5.68 -3.79 1.61
N GLU A 47 -6.49 -2.96 2.26
CA GLU A 47 -6.04 -1.77 2.98
C GLU A 47 -5.51 -2.09 4.38
N SER A 48 -4.75 -1.15 4.93
CA SER A 48 -4.21 -1.28 6.28
C SER A 48 -5.32 -1.28 7.36
N PRO A 49 -5.02 -1.78 8.57
CA PRO A 49 -5.85 -1.60 9.77
C PRO A 49 -6.41 -0.21 10.02
N GLN A 50 -5.70 0.84 9.60
CA GLN A 50 -6.15 2.23 9.77
C GLN A 50 -7.47 2.50 9.04
N ASN A 51 -7.66 1.84 7.89
CA ASN A 51 -8.79 2.10 7.01
C ASN A 51 -10.09 1.50 7.55
N ASN A 52 -10.03 0.30 8.13
CA ASN A 52 -11.14 -0.27 8.87
C ASN A 52 -10.65 -1.11 10.07
N TYR A 53 -10.58 -0.48 11.24
CA TYR A 53 -10.10 -1.10 12.47
C TYR A 53 -10.97 -2.28 12.93
N LEU A 54 -12.24 -2.32 12.53
CA LEU A 54 -13.15 -3.42 12.88
C LEU A 54 -12.64 -4.73 12.30
N LEU A 55 -12.08 -4.69 11.09
CA LEU A 55 -11.53 -5.88 10.43
C LEU A 55 -10.22 -6.34 11.06
N CYS A 56 -9.63 -5.60 12.01
CA CYS A 56 -8.45 -6.01 12.78
C CYS A 56 -8.79 -6.92 13.95
N ASN A 57 -10.07 -6.97 14.31
CA ASN A 57 -10.59 -7.76 15.41
C ASN A 57 -10.95 -9.18 14.93
N LYS A 58 -10.60 -10.18 15.73
CA LYS A 58 -10.79 -11.60 15.37
C LYS A 58 -12.26 -11.95 15.23
N GLU A 59 -13.09 -11.51 16.16
CA GLU A 59 -14.53 -11.78 16.19
C GLU A 59 -15.23 -11.21 14.95
N SER A 60 -14.76 -10.05 14.48
CA SER A 60 -15.26 -9.43 13.24
C SER A 60 -14.86 -10.20 11.99
N LEU A 61 -13.64 -10.76 11.95
CA LEU A 61 -13.19 -11.59 10.84
C LEU A 61 -13.90 -12.94 10.78
N GLU A 62 -14.25 -13.51 11.94
CA GLU A 62 -15.00 -14.77 12.04
C GLU A 62 -16.42 -14.67 11.45
N LEU A 63 -16.92 -13.46 11.20
CA LEU A 63 -18.15 -13.25 10.44
C LEU A 63 -18.00 -13.71 8.97
N PHE A 64 -16.80 -13.70 8.42
CA PHE A 64 -16.55 -14.04 7.02
C PHE A 64 -16.15 -15.52 6.88
N ASN A 65 -16.69 -16.17 5.86
CA ASN A 65 -16.30 -17.54 5.51
C ASN A 65 -15.01 -17.56 4.71
N PHE A 66 -14.82 -16.57 3.84
CA PHE A 66 -13.64 -16.43 3.01
C PHE A 66 -13.02 -15.05 3.21
N SER A 67 -11.70 -14.96 3.22
CA SER A 67 -10.99 -13.69 3.18
C SER A 67 -9.99 -13.61 2.03
N ALA A 68 -9.97 -12.44 1.38
CA ALA A 68 -8.94 -12.01 0.46
C ALA A 68 -8.32 -10.72 1.01
N THR A 69 -7.15 -10.82 1.64
CA THR A 69 -6.46 -9.67 2.24
C THR A 69 -4.97 -9.72 1.97
N PHE A 70 -4.24 -8.66 2.37
CA PHE A 70 -2.78 -8.63 2.32
C PHE A 70 -2.08 -9.71 3.16
N LYS A 71 -2.77 -10.42 4.08
CA LYS A 71 -2.16 -11.47 4.91
C LYS A 71 -1.97 -12.78 4.15
N ARG A 72 -0.82 -13.44 4.32
CA ARG A 72 -0.49 -14.74 3.69
C ARG A 72 -1.41 -15.88 4.10
N ASN A 73 -2.02 -15.79 5.28
CA ASN A 73 -2.90 -16.82 5.81
C ASN A 73 -4.39 -16.65 5.43
N SER A 74 -4.74 -15.62 4.64
CA SER A 74 -6.07 -15.49 4.04
C SER A 74 -6.38 -16.67 3.10
N ASP A 75 -7.66 -16.92 2.83
CA ASP A 75 -8.07 -17.96 1.88
C ASP A 75 -7.62 -17.65 0.46
N PHE A 76 -7.62 -16.36 0.11
CA PHE A 76 -7.13 -15.82 -1.17
C PHE A 76 -6.14 -14.67 -0.92
N PRO A 77 -4.86 -14.96 -0.60
CA PRO A 77 -3.90 -13.92 -0.25
C PRO A 77 -3.64 -12.92 -1.39
N LEU A 78 -3.62 -11.63 -1.05
CA LEU A 78 -3.34 -10.52 -1.97
C LEU A 78 -1.90 -9.99 -1.84
N THR A 79 -1.00 -10.82 -1.30
CA THR A 79 0.38 -10.45 -0.94
C THR A 79 1.23 -9.95 -2.12
N THR A 80 0.80 -10.24 -3.34
CA THR A 80 1.50 -9.85 -4.58
C THR A 80 0.69 -8.89 -5.45
N GLN A 81 -0.43 -8.32 -4.97
CA GLN A 81 -1.31 -7.49 -5.81
C GLN A 81 -0.61 -6.25 -6.41
N HIS A 82 0.42 -5.72 -5.73
CA HIS A 82 1.20 -4.57 -6.19
C HIS A 82 2.48 -4.97 -6.93
N PHE A 83 2.68 -6.27 -7.15
CA PHE A 83 3.76 -6.83 -7.93
C PHE A 83 3.20 -7.27 -9.28
N VAL A 84 3.36 -6.42 -10.31
CA VAL A 84 2.82 -6.70 -11.65
C VAL A 84 3.54 -7.89 -12.29
N SER A 85 4.87 -7.80 -12.42
CA SER A 85 5.73 -8.90 -12.86
C SER A 85 7.21 -8.58 -12.59
N SER A 86 8.08 -9.58 -12.68
CA SER A 86 9.54 -9.39 -12.64
C SER A 86 10.02 -8.43 -13.72
N GLU A 87 9.46 -8.56 -14.93
CA GLU A 87 9.81 -7.76 -16.08
C GLU A 87 9.41 -6.30 -15.86
N HIS A 88 8.24 -6.06 -15.25
CA HIS A 88 7.80 -4.71 -14.92
C HIS A 88 8.78 -4.00 -13.99
N LEU A 89 9.37 -4.68 -13.01
CA LEU A 89 10.37 -4.06 -12.13
C LEU A 89 11.64 -3.58 -12.86
N THR A 90 11.96 -4.19 -14.00
CA THR A 90 13.16 -3.89 -14.79
C THR A 90 12.88 -3.26 -16.14
N SER A 91 11.61 -3.04 -16.49
CA SER A 91 11.21 -2.60 -17.84
C SER A 91 11.64 -1.18 -18.15
N ARG A 92 11.82 -0.35 -17.12
CA ARG A 92 12.24 1.04 -17.24
C ARG A 92 13.75 1.15 -17.17
N LYS A 93 14.34 1.82 -18.16
CA LYS A 93 15.78 2.09 -18.15
C LYS A 93 16.11 3.06 -17.00
N PRO A 94 16.96 2.66 -16.03
CA PRO A 94 17.30 3.53 -14.91
C PRO A 94 18.15 4.72 -15.39
N ILE A 95 17.96 5.88 -14.74
CA ILE A 95 18.88 7.02 -14.90
C ILE A 95 20.24 6.63 -14.29
N SER A 96 21.32 6.91 -15.01
CA SER A 96 22.67 6.55 -14.57
C SER A 96 23.03 7.24 -13.25
N VAL A 97 23.85 6.57 -12.41
CA VAL A 97 24.32 7.15 -11.15
C VAL A 97 25.10 8.46 -11.38
N MET A 98 25.80 8.57 -12.52
CA MET A 98 26.51 9.79 -12.92
C MET A 98 25.54 10.97 -13.11
N GLU A 99 24.41 10.75 -13.80
CA GLU A 99 23.41 11.80 -13.98
C GLU A 99 22.70 12.13 -12.67
N LYS A 100 22.35 11.12 -11.84
CA LYS A 100 21.81 11.37 -10.49
C LYS A 100 22.77 12.20 -9.62
N ASN A 101 24.08 11.97 -9.74
CA ASN A 101 25.10 12.77 -9.05
C ASN A 101 25.15 14.23 -9.53
N LYS A 102 24.97 14.46 -10.84
CA LYS A 102 24.89 15.81 -11.41
C LYS A 102 23.67 16.56 -10.90
N LEU A 103 22.49 15.93 -10.90
CA LEU A 103 21.26 16.52 -10.35
C LEU A 103 21.41 16.88 -8.87
N ARG A 104 22.09 16.03 -8.09
CA ARG A 104 22.40 16.35 -6.69
C ARG A 104 23.25 17.62 -6.54
N LYS A 105 24.27 17.80 -7.40
CA LYS A 105 25.09 19.02 -7.40
C LYS A 105 24.29 20.26 -7.81
N GLN A 106 23.17 20.09 -8.51
CA GLN A 106 22.24 21.15 -8.89
C GLN A 106 21.17 21.44 -7.82
N GLY A 107 21.25 20.81 -6.65
CA GLY A 107 20.34 21.06 -5.52
C GLY A 107 19.21 20.05 -5.35
N LEU A 108 19.16 18.97 -6.14
CA LEU A 108 18.23 17.87 -5.88
C LEU A 108 18.66 17.07 -4.65
N ALA A 109 17.74 16.74 -3.76
CA ALA A 109 18.04 15.86 -2.63
C ALA A 109 18.42 14.45 -3.12
N PRO A 110 19.26 13.71 -2.38
CA PRO A 110 19.54 12.31 -2.69
C PRO A 110 18.32 11.38 -2.46
N ILE A 111 17.40 11.78 -1.58
CA ILE A 111 16.27 10.99 -1.11
C ILE A 111 14.97 11.75 -1.41
N VAL A 112 13.96 11.03 -1.90
CA VAL A 112 12.58 11.54 -2.04
C VAL A 112 11.62 10.89 -1.04
N TYR A 113 10.69 11.69 -0.54
CA TYR A 113 9.51 11.26 0.21
C TYR A 113 8.26 11.75 -0.52
N LEU A 114 7.37 10.83 -0.92
CA LEU A 114 6.14 11.15 -1.64
C LEU A 114 4.95 10.56 -0.89
N GLN A 115 4.24 11.37 -0.10
CA GLN A 115 3.08 10.92 0.68
C GLN A 115 2.01 12.02 0.80
N SER A 116 0.75 11.61 0.71
CA SER A 116 -0.41 12.50 0.89
C SER A 116 -1.34 12.08 2.03
N HIS A 117 -1.16 10.88 2.58
CA HIS A 117 -1.90 10.42 3.76
C HIS A 117 -1.02 10.57 5.00
N CYS A 118 -1.29 11.59 5.80
CA CYS A 118 -0.48 11.96 6.97
C CYS A 118 -1.13 11.47 8.26
N ASP A 119 -0.44 11.61 9.40
CA ASP A 119 -0.95 11.22 10.73
C ASP A 119 -1.37 9.74 10.78
N VAL A 120 -0.49 8.89 10.28
CA VAL A 120 -0.73 7.45 10.12
C VAL A 120 -0.14 6.63 11.28
N PRO A 121 -0.68 5.45 11.60
CA PRO A 121 -0.23 4.61 12.72
C PRO A 121 1.26 4.23 12.70
N SER A 122 1.91 4.19 11.53
CA SER A 122 3.35 3.91 11.44
C SER A 122 4.24 5.05 11.95
N ASP A 123 3.66 6.23 12.23
CA ASP A 123 4.37 7.45 12.66
C ASP A 123 5.52 7.82 11.70
N ARG A 124 5.32 7.52 10.41
CA ARG A 124 6.34 7.70 9.37
C ARG A 124 6.74 9.17 9.19
N ASP A 125 5.79 10.09 9.29
CA ASP A 125 6.05 11.52 9.02
C ASP A 125 6.98 12.12 10.07
N ARG A 126 6.78 11.78 11.34
CA ARG A 126 7.67 12.21 12.44
C ARG A 126 9.06 11.60 12.30
N TYR A 127 9.16 10.33 11.92
CA TYR A 127 10.46 9.70 11.63
C TYR A 127 11.20 10.46 10.52
N VAL A 128 10.53 10.75 9.41
CA VAL A 128 11.12 11.45 8.26
C VAL A 128 11.49 12.88 8.62
N TYR A 129 10.67 13.58 9.41
CA TYR A 129 10.97 14.91 9.93
C TYR A 129 12.29 14.96 10.72
N HIS A 130 12.53 13.99 11.61
CA HIS A 130 13.81 13.92 12.33
C HIS A 130 14.98 13.52 11.41
N LEU A 131 14.74 12.67 10.41
CA LEU A 131 15.75 12.28 9.43
C LEU A 131 16.20 13.47 8.55
N MET A 132 15.27 14.36 8.20
CA MET A 132 15.55 15.59 7.43
C MET A 132 16.58 16.51 8.11
N GLY A 133 16.71 16.44 9.43
CA GLY A 133 17.74 17.19 10.18
C GLY A 133 19.17 16.71 9.93
N ASN A 134 19.35 15.50 9.37
CA ASN A 134 20.66 14.87 9.17
C ASN A 134 21.02 14.69 7.68
N ILE A 135 20.01 14.55 6.82
CA ILE A 135 20.19 14.36 5.37
C ILE A 135 19.10 15.10 4.61
N SER A 136 19.47 15.75 3.50
CA SER A 136 18.49 16.42 2.64
C SER A 136 17.52 15.40 2.05
N ILE A 137 16.23 15.66 2.22
CA ILE A 137 15.11 14.87 1.68
C ILE A 137 14.16 15.85 1.01
N ASP A 138 13.83 15.59 -0.25
CA ASP A 138 12.79 16.31 -0.98
C ASP A 138 11.45 15.61 -0.71
N SER A 139 10.47 16.37 -0.20
CA SER A 139 9.16 15.88 0.21
C SER A 139 8.05 16.49 -0.63
N TYR A 140 7.35 15.63 -1.37
CA TYR A 140 6.21 15.98 -2.21
C TYR A 140 4.92 15.36 -1.67
N GLY A 141 3.79 15.92 -2.05
CA GLY A 141 2.47 15.53 -1.55
C GLY A 141 2.05 16.37 -0.36
N ALA A 142 1.03 15.94 0.38
CA ALA A 142 0.50 16.71 1.51
C ALA A 142 1.39 16.64 2.76
N CYS A 143 2.18 15.57 2.93
CA CYS A 143 2.93 15.34 4.16
C CYS A 143 4.33 15.96 4.10
N LEU A 144 4.70 16.74 5.14
CA LEU A 144 5.92 17.56 5.29
C LEU A 144 6.14 18.63 4.21
N ASN A 145 5.80 18.33 2.96
CA ASN A 145 5.66 19.21 1.80
C ASN A 145 6.70 20.36 1.75
N ASN A 146 7.98 20.01 1.69
CA ASN A 146 9.06 20.99 1.57
C ASN A 146 9.44 21.29 0.11
N LYS A 147 8.77 20.63 -0.85
CA LYS A 147 9.03 20.79 -2.28
C LYS A 147 7.76 20.65 -3.10
N ASP A 148 7.50 21.66 -3.91
CA ASP A 148 6.37 21.68 -4.82
C ASP A 148 6.59 20.74 -6.02
N PHE A 149 5.51 20.14 -6.49
CA PHE A 149 5.53 19.42 -7.75
C PHE A 149 5.90 20.35 -8.91
N PRO A 150 6.71 19.89 -9.87
CA PRO A 150 7.09 20.71 -11.02
C PRO A 150 5.92 20.99 -11.98
N ASN A 151 4.84 20.22 -11.89
CA ASN A 151 3.62 20.38 -12.70
C ASN A 151 2.38 20.14 -11.84
N ALA A 152 1.33 20.95 -12.04
CA ALA A 152 0.07 20.81 -11.30
C ALA A 152 -0.62 19.45 -11.51
N ASP A 153 -0.47 18.85 -12.69
CA ASP A 153 -1.02 17.51 -13.01
C ASP A 153 -0.50 16.39 -12.08
N LEU A 154 0.64 16.61 -11.42
CA LEU A 154 1.28 15.61 -10.54
C LEU A 154 0.72 15.63 -9.11
N VAL A 155 -0.15 16.60 -8.79
CA VAL A 155 -0.76 16.74 -7.46
C VAL A 155 -1.89 15.72 -7.25
N ASP A 156 -2.54 15.28 -8.33
CA ASP A 156 -3.67 14.34 -8.26
C ASP A 156 -3.18 12.92 -7.92
N THR A 157 -3.74 12.36 -6.85
CA THR A 157 -3.49 10.98 -6.41
C THR A 157 -3.87 9.93 -7.46
N SER A 158 -4.78 10.25 -8.38
CA SER A 158 -5.11 9.38 -9.53
C SER A 158 -3.93 9.20 -10.49
N GLN A 159 -2.94 10.11 -10.46
CA GLN A 159 -1.76 10.13 -11.33
C GLN A 159 -0.52 9.49 -10.67
N MET A 160 -0.67 8.76 -9.55
CA MET A 160 0.45 8.17 -8.79
C MET A 160 1.28 7.11 -9.53
N ASN A 161 0.86 6.74 -10.75
CA ASN A 161 1.62 5.88 -11.67
C ASN A 161 1.79 6.51 -13.07
N SER A 162 1.61 7.83 -13.20
CA SER A 162 1.84 8.53 -14.48
C SER A 162 3.32 8.51 -14.86
N GLU A 163 3.62 8.40 -16.16
CA GLU A 163 5.01 8.44 -16.65
C GLU A 163 5.76 9.70 -16.21
N LYS A 164 5.06 10.86 -16.15
CA LYS A 164 5.65 12.12 -15.67
C LYS A 164 6.10 12.04 -14.21
N LEU A 165 5.30 11.42 -13.33
CA LEU A 165 5.67 11.21 -11.93
C LEU A 165 6.83 10.23 -11.83
N LEU A 166 6.75 9.10 -12.54
CA LEU A 166 7.80 8.08 -12.54
C LEU A 166 9.13 8.66 -13.05
N ASP A 167 9.13 9.50 -14.09
CA ASP A 167 10.30 10.23 -14.59
C ASP A 167 10.91 11.18 -13.56
N MET A 168 10.07 11.85 -12.79
CA MET A 168 10.53 12.71 -11.71
C MET A 168 11.16 11.88 -10.58
N LEU A 169 10.54 10.79 -10.17
CA LEU A 169 11.04 9.89 -9.13
C LEU A 169 12.34 9.18 -9.54
N ALA A 170 12.51 8.85 -10.83
CA ALA A 170 13.71 8.19 -11.36
C ALA A 170 14.99 9.02 -11.14
N LYS A 171 14.88 10.33 -10.93
CA LYS A 171 16.01 11.25 -10.68
C LYS A 171 16.66 11.07 -9.31
N TYR A 172 15.90 10.55 -8.35
CA TYR A 172 16.37 10.32 -6.98
C TYR A 172 17.16 9.02 -6.88
N LYS A 173 18.07 8.93 -5.92
CA LYS A 173 18.80 7.67 -5.66
C LYS A 173 18.01 6.74 -4.76
N PHE A 174 17.39 7.33 -3.74
CA PHE A 174 16.63 6.62 -2.73
C PHE A 174 15.21 7.16 -2.65
N HIS A 175 14.27 6.28 -2.32
CA HIS A 175 12.88 6.64 -2.08
C HIS A 175 12.46 6.07 -0.73
N ILE A 176 11.97 6.92 0.17
CA ILE A 176 11.38 6.45 1.43
C ILE A 176 10.04 5.77 1.12
N ALA A 177 10.03 4.45 1.25
CA ALA A 177 8.93 3.54 0.94
C ALA A 177 8.25 3.07 2.24
N PHE A 178 7.80 4.02 3.07
CA PHE A 178 7.19 3.72 4.36
C PHE A 178 5.69 3.51 4.21
N GLU A 179 5.18 2.40 4.75
CA GLU A 179 3.75 2.11 4.79
C GLU A 179 3.02 2.98 5.81
N ASN A 180 1.70 3.13 5.66
CA ASN A 180 0.86 3.85 6.63
C ASN A 180 0.68 3.06 7.95
N ALA A 181 0.87 1.74 7.93
CA ALA A 181 0.85 0.87 9.10
C ALA A 181 2.01 -0.13 9.05
N ILE A 182 2.48 -0.57 10.23
CA ILE A 182 3.47 -1.63 10.38
C ILE A 182 2.72 -2.91 10.71
N CYS A 183 2.62 -3.82 9.74
CA CYS A 183 1.83 -5.04 9.84
C CYS A 183 2.50 -6.14 9.02
N ASP A 184 2.62 -7.36 9.55
CA ASP A 184 3.18 -8.47 8.75
C ASP A 184 2.38 -8.64 7.47
N ASP A 185 3.09 -8.94 6.38
CA ASP A 185 2.59 -9.12 5.02
C ASP A 185 2.02 -7.85 4.36
N TYR A 186 1.95 -6.72 5.05
CA TYR A 186 1.43 -5.48 4.47
C TYR A 186 2.52 -4.77 3.65
N ILE A 187 2.55 -5.12 2.36
CA ILE A 187 3.48 -4.57 1.37
C ILE A 187 2.65 -3.99 0.23
N THR A 188 2.84 -2.70 -0.06
CA THR A 188 2.09 -1.99 -1.09
C THR A 188 2.95 -1.58 -2.28
N GLU A 189 2.36 -0.81 -3.20
CA GLU A 189 3.07 -0.22 -4.34
C GLU A 189 4.22 0.72 -3.90
N LYS A 190 4.25 1.15 -2.63
CA LYS A 190 5.33 1.95 -2.07
C LYS A 190 6.67 1.24 -2.15
N LEU A 191 6.71 -0.09 -2.01
CA LEU A 191 7.94 -0.87 -2.17
C LEU A 191 8.33 -1.06 -3.64
N THR A 192 7.36 -1.35 -4.52
CA THR A 192 7.63 -1.73 -5.91
C THR A 192 7.88 -0.52 -6.82
N ARG A 193 7.25 0.64 -6.57
CA ARG A 193 7.44 1.86 -7.37
C ARG A 193 8.90 2.33 -7.44
N PRO A 194 9.67 2.42 -6.33
CA PRO A 194 11.09 2.76 -6.37
C PRO A 194 11.91 1.80 -7.24
N LEU A 195 11.66 0.50 -7.11
CA LEU A 195 12.35 -0.54 -7.88
C LEU A 195 12.11 -0.35 -9.38
N HIS A 196 10.84 -0.14 -9.77
CA HIS A 196 10.43 0.10 -11.15
C HIS A 196 11.13 1.32 -11.78
N VAL A 197 11.40 2.39 -11.02
CA VAL A 197 12.07 3.60 -11.53
C VAL A 197 13.59 3.58 -11.37
N GLY A 198 14.18 2.46 -10.95
CA GLY A 198 15.62 2.33 -10.76
C GLY A 198 16.17 3.11 -9.55
N SER A 199 15.37 3.24 -8.50
CA SER A 199 15.73 3.85 -7.22
C SER A 199 15.73 2.80 -6.11
N ILE A 200 16.53 3.03 -5.07
CA ILE A 200 16.64 2.10 -3.94
C ILE A 200 15.56 2.46 -2.90
N PRO A 201 14.62 1.54 -2.56
CA PRO A 201 13.65 1.80 -1.51
C PRO A 201 14.31 1.78 -0.13
N ILE A 202 14.03 2.78 0.70
CA ILE A 202 14.24 2.78 2.15
C ILE A 202 12.91 2.35 2.76
N TYR A 203 12.78 1.08 3.13
CA TYR A 203 11.50 0.46 3.45
C TYR A 203 11.25 0.35 4.96
N ARG A 204 10.00 0.58 5.38
CA ARG A 204 9.46 0.30 6.72
C ARG A 204 7.97 0.06 6.60
N GLY A 205 7.52 -1.15 6.90
CA GLY A 205 6.14 -1.59 6.73
C GLY A 205 5.95 -2.98 7.31
N SER A 206 5.88 -4.01 6.45
CA SER A 206 5.94 -5.40 6.88
C SER A 206 7.26 -5.74 7.58
N PRO A 207 7.23 -6.29 8.82
CA PRO A 207 8.41 -6.85 9.47
C PRO A 207 8.82 -8.24 8.93
N SER A 208 7.99 -8.84 8.08
CA SER A 208 8.11 -10.23 7.59
C SER A 208 8.21 -10.35 6.08
#